data_AF-A0A370JX05-F1
#
_entry.id   AF-A0A370JX05-F1
#
_cell.length_a   1.000
_cell.length_b   1.000
_cell.length_c   1.000
_cell.angle_alpha   90.00
_cell.angle_beta   90.00
_cell.angle_gamma   90.00
#
_symmetry.space_group_name_H-M   'P 1'
#
loop_
_entity.id
_entity.type
_entity.pdbx_description
1 polymer ?
#
loop_
_entity_poly.entity_id
_entity_poly.type
_entity_poly.pdbx_seq_one_letter_code
_entity_poly.pdbx_strand_id
1 'polypeptide(L)'
;MLARKPNTALQSRGFFQQAWIRFKRHPLARLGAVVLLVFYLGALFADFLAPYPEEKSFRDFSYAPPTKIFWRDENGRLTRPYVCPSERRRNPETFKVEVITDCEKGRYPIYFFVEGEPYRFLGLIPANLRLFGGPWLLEDQARLFLWGADDFGRDIWGRIWFGARISLTIGIFAVALALLIGVFMGSISGYYAGRPVTFSIGLLNPEFWRFVRASPWYAHLLAALGLALMGVLLWALGQGYEQFIRPNLQRVGYLVLGMLGLALGLVLLGFLMRFLVWPSHLARALLWLLAWGGVAWLLWITVEGFLETSRGLEAIVAGLIGVVLLGGIGYILLWPRIEFDLDTLIMRTVEVLAAIPDLFLLIILSVLIPIEVPPAVRFVLVVTILSFVNWGGLARIIRSQVLQLREMEYAQAAQALGAGDVRIIVRHVLPGTYTYLIVAVTLAIPGFILGESGLSFLGLGIQEPATSWGLMLSKAQATGITAFTERPWLLIPGVFILLAILAYNFLGDGLRDALDPRTKV
;
A
#
# COMPACT_ATOMS: atom_id res chain seq x y z
N MET A 1 54.92 19.49 -34.83
CA MET A 1 54.14 19.49 -33.57
C MET A 1 52.78 20.10 -33.85
N LEU A 2 51.78 19.27 -34.17
CA LEU A 2 50.41 19.74 -34.43
C LEU A 2 49.67 19.82 -33.10
N ALA A 3 49.42 21.05 -32.63
CA ALA A 3 48.54 21.33 -31.53
C ALA A 3 47.12 20.84 -31.88
N ARG A 4 46.64 19.81 -31.16
CA ARG A 4 45.23 19.41 -31.19
C ARG A 4 44.40 20.63 -30.77
N LYS A 5 43.58 21.14 -31.68
CA LYS A 5 42.49 22.06 -31.33
C LYS A 5 41.69 21.44 -30.18
N PRO A 6 41.46 22.14 -29.06
CA PRO A 6 40.51 21.68 -28.08
C PRO A 6 39.14 21.59 -28.78
N ASN A 7 38.51 20.42 -28.71
CA ASN A 7 37.18 20.18 -29.27
C ASN A 7 36.19 21.18 -28.61
N THR A 8 35.89 22.27 -29.30
CA THR A 8 34.96 23.33 -28.90
C THR A 8 33.49 22.90 -28.93
N ALA A 9 33.19 21.62 -29.16
CA ALA A 9 31.84 21.06 -29.17
C ALA A 9 31.37 20.48 -27.81
N LEU A 10 32.16 20.63 -26.73
CA LEU A 10 31.90 20.01 -25.42
C LEU A 10 31.32 20.96 -24.35
N GLN A 11 30.88 22.18 -24.70
CA GLN A 11 30.24 23.09 -23.75
C GLN A 11 28.72 23.20 -23.97
N SER A 12 27.99 23.09 -22.86
CA SER A 12 26.55 23.33 -22.60
C SER A 12 25.52 22.20 -22.82
N ARG A 13 25.88 20.92 -22.75
CA ARG A 13 24.84 19.87 -22.59
C ARG A 13 24.38 19.79 -21.13
N GLY A 14 23.08 19.90 -20.89
CA GLY A 14 22.50 19.79 -19.55
C GLY A 14 22.77 18.42 -18.89
N PHE A 15 22.76 18.36 -17.56
CA PHE A 15 23.03 17.14 -16.79
C PHE A 15 22.25 15.91 -17.29
N PHE A 16 20.93 16.06 -17.45
CA PHE A 16 20.07 14.97 -17.95
C PHE A 16 20.37 14.55 -19.39
N GLN A 17 20.84 15.47 -20.25
CA GLN A 17 21.25 15.13 -21.61
C GLN A 17 22.52 14.27 -21.61
N GLN A 18 23.47 14.58 -20.73
CA GLN A 18 24.69 13.79 -20.57
C GLN A 18 24.39 12.40 -19.99
N ALA A 19 23.55 12.35 -18.96
CA ALA A 19 23.08 11.09 -18.37
C ALA A 19 22.39 10.21 -19.43
N TRP A 20 21.50 10.77 -20.25
CA TRP A 20 20.83 10.03 -21.31
C TRP A 20 21.79 9.40 -22.34
N ILE A 21 22.85 10.12 -22.71
CA ILE A 21 23.88 9.61 -23.63
C ILE A 21 24.64 8.44 -23.00
N ARG A 22 25.00 8.55 -21.71
CA ARG A 22 25.67 7.47 -20.97
C ARG A 22 24.77 6.24 -20.86
N PHE A 23 23.52 6.43 -20.51
CA PHE A 23 22.51 5.37 -20.44
C PHE A 23 22.41 4.59 -21.76
N LYS A 24 22.32 5.30 -22.90
CA LYS A 24 22.27 4.68 -24.23
C LYS A 24 23.52 3.86 -24.61
N ARG A 25 24.66 4.08 -23.96
CA ARG A 25 25.87 3.30 -24.21
C ARG A 25 25.90 1.99 -23.43
N HIS A 26 25.15 1.88 -22.32
CA HIS A 26 25.14 0.68 -21.50
C HIS A 26 24.30 -0.44 -22.16
N PRO A 27 24.89 -1.59 -22.53
CA PRO A 27 24.19 -2.65 -23.27
C PRO A 27 23.09 -3.33 -22.44
N LEU A 28 23.38 -3.72 -21.19
CA LEU A 28 22.41 -4.40 -20.33
C LEU A 28 21.20 -3.51 -19.99
N ALA A 29 21.44 -2.25 -19.65
CA ALA A 29 20.39 -1.27 -19.41
C ALA A 29 19.43 -1.10 -20.60
N ARG A 30 19.96 -1.07 -21.82
CA ARG A 30 19.13 -1.03 -23.03
C ARG A 30 18.30 -2.31 -23.20
N LEU A 31 18.91 -3.47 -22.97
CA LEU A 31 18.20 -4.74 -23.00
C LEU A 31 17.05 -4.75 -21.98
N GLY A 32 17.32 -4.37 -20.74
CA GLY A 32 16.30 -4.26 -19.69
C GLY A 32 15.19 -3.28 -20.06
N ALA A 33 15.54 -2.10 -20.58
CA ALA A 33 14.56 -1.11 -21.04
C ALA A 33 13.67 -1.64 -22.17
N VAL A 34 14.23 -2.38 -23.14
CA VAL A 34 13.48 -2.98 -24.24
C VAL A 34 12.55 -4.09 -23.73
N VAL A 35 13.03 -4.96 -22.84
CA VAL A 35 12.20 -6.02 -22.24
C VAL A 35 11.03 -5.43 -21.46
N LEU A 36 11.29 -4.41 -20.63
CA LEU A 36 10.23 -3.72 -19.90
C LEU A 36 9.25 -3.03 -20.85
N LEU A 37 9.73 -2.38 -21.91
CA LEU A 37 8.86 -1.76 -22.91
C LEU A 37 7.92 -2.80 -23.54
N VAL A 38 8.44 -3.96 -23.93
CA VAL A 38 7.62 -5.06 -24.46
C VAL A 38 6.59 -5.53 -23.44
N PHE A 39 6.98 -5.67 -22.17
CA PHE A 39 6.08 -6.12 -21.11
C PHE A 39 4.97 -5.11 -20.81
N TYR A 40 5.30 -3.82 -20.73
CA TYR A 40 4.32 -2.76 -20.53
C TYR A 40 3.39 -2.58 -21.72
N LEU A 41 3.90 -2.67 -22.95
CA LEU A 41 3.07 -2.67 -24.15
C LEU A 41 2.16 -3.89 -24.19
N GLY A 42 2.66 -5.08 -23.86
CA GLY A 42 1.85 -6.27 -23.81
C GLY A 42 0.77 -6.23 -22.72
N ALA A 43 1.09 -5.68 -21.54
CA ALA A 43 0.13 -5.45 -20.46
C ALA A 43 -0.95 -4.41 -20.85
N LEU A 44 -0.55 -3.35 -21.56
CA LEU A 44 -1.45 -2.33 -22.08
C LEU A 44 -2.42 -2.92 -23.11
N PHE A 45 -1.91 -3.72 -24.05
CA PHE A 45 -2.67 -4.36 -25.11
C PHE A 45 -3.11 -5.79 -24.78
N ALA A 46 -3.22 -6.17 -23.50
CA ALA A 46 -3.55 -7.54 -23.11
C ALA A 46 -4.87 -8.05 -23.72
N ASP A 47 -5.91 -7.21 -23.75
CA ASP A 47 -7.20 -7.56 -24.36
C ASP A 47 -7.11 -7.84 -25.87
N PHE A 48 -6.21 -7.13 -26.57
CA PHE A 48 -5.93 -7.34 -27.98
C PHE A 48 -5.06 -8.59 -28.21
N LEU A 49 -4.07 -8.84 -27.34
CA LEU A 49 -3.16 -9.98 -27.45
C LEU A 49 -3.81 -11.31 -27.06
N ALA A 50 -4.79 -11.28 -26.17
CA ALA A 50 -5.46 -12.48 -25.68
C ALA A 50 -6.53 -12.97 -26.69
N PRO A 51 -6.54 -14.28 -27.03
CA PRO A 51 -7.57 -14.84 -27.90
C PRO A 51 -8.96 -14.84 -27.23
N TYR A 52 -9.01 -14.85 -25.91
CA TYR A 52 -10.24 -14.88 -25.11
C TYR A 52 -10.29 -13.72 -24.10
N PRO A 53 -11.48 -13.31 -23.65
CA PRO A 53 -11.63 -12.46 -22.45
C PRO A 53 -11.02 -13.10 -21.20
N GLU A 54 -10.61 -12.28 -20.22
CA GLU A 54 -9.97 -12.73 -18.97
C GLU A 54 -10.81 -13.78 -18.20
N GLU A 55 -12.14 -13.63 -18.20
CA GLU A 55 -13.07 -14.48 -17.45
C GLU A 55 -13.50 -15.74 -18.22
N LYS A 56 -13.22 -15.83 -19.53
CA LYS A 56 -13.70 -16.93 -20.37
C LYS A 56 -13.00 -18.23 -19.97
N SER A 57 -13.80 -19.22 -19.55
CA SER A 57 -13.33 -20.47 -18.96
C SER A 57 -13.98 -21.67 -19.64
N PHE A 58 -13.15 -22.67 -19.97
CA PHE A 58 -13.59 -23.91 -20.58
C PHE A 58 -13.35 -25.08 -19.63
N ARG A 59 -14.26 -25.32 -18.68
CA ARG A 59 -14.12 -26.38 -17.64
C ARG A 59 -13.82 -27.76 -18.19
N ASP A 60 -14.30 -28.06 -19.39
CA ASP A 60 -13.99 -29.33 -20.04
C ASP A 60 -12.49 -29.46 -20.34
N PHE A 61 -11.72 -28.38 -20.46
CA PHE A 61 -10.31 -28.37 -20.85
C PHE A 61 -9.39 -27.95 -19.71
N SER A 62 -9.79 -28.24 -18.46
CA SER A 62 -8.92 -28.10 -17.29
C SER A 62 -7.57 -28.78 -17.54
N TYR A 63 -6.48 -28.03 -17.35
CA TYR A 63 -5.11 -28.46 -17.58
C TYR A 63 -4.84 -28.98 -19.00
N ALA A 64 -5.52 -28.46 -20.02
CA ALA A 64 -5.22 -28.81 -21.39
C ALA A 64 -3.78 -28.36 -21.76
N PRO A 65 -3.00 -29.22 -22.46
CA PRO A 65 -1.69 -28.84 -22.96
C PRO A 65 -1.81 -27.77 -24.06
N PRO A 66 -0.70 -27.09 -24.42
CA PRO A 66 -0.68 -26.17 -25.55
C PRO A 66 -1.25 -26.79 -26.82
N THR A 67 -2.15 -26.08 -27.50
CA THR A 67 -2.76 -26.52 -28.75
C THR A 67 -1.69 -26.71 -29.82
N LYS A 68 -1.68 -27.88 -30.47
CA LYS A 68 -0.76 -28.15 -31.59
C LYS A 68 -1.16 -27.32 -32.80
N ILE A 69 -0.22 -26.53 -33.33
CA ILE A 69 -0.41 -25.72 -34.54
C ILE A 69 0.24 -26.45 -35.73
N PHE A 70 -0.55 -26.67 -36.77
CA PHE A 70 -0.12 -27.34 -37.98
C PHE A 70 0.18 -26.32 -39.08
N TRP A 71 1.29 -26.52 -39.79
CA TRP A 71 1.77 -25.63 -40.85
C TRP A 71 1.71 -26.25 -42.24
N ARG A 72 1.43 -27.56 -42.32
CA ARG A 72 1.41 -28.32 -43.56
C ARG A 72 0.19 -29.20 -43.60
N ASP A 73 -0.35 -29.33 -44.80
CA ASP A 73 -1.44 -30.25 -45.12
C ASP A 73 -0.93 -31.72 -45.16
N GLU A 74 -1.85 -32.69 -45.21
CA GLU A 74 -1.58 -34.14 -45.40
C GLU A 74 -0.70 -34.41 -46.63
N ASN A 75 -0.82 -33.57 -47.67
CA ASN A 75 -0.04 -33.65 -48.90
C ASN A 75 1.35 -32.97 -48.79
N GLY A 76 1.77 -32.54 -47.60
CA GLY A 76 3.06 -31.90 -47.33
C GLY A 76 3.20 -30.46 -47.86
N ARG A 77 2.13 -29.91 -48.46
CA ARG A 77 2.09 -28.51 -48.93
C ARG A 77 2.04 -27.56 -47.74
N LEU A 78 2.82 -26.47 -47.83
CA LEU A 78 2.80 -25.41 -46.82
C LEU A 78 1.46 -24.68 -46.88
N THR A 79 0.75 -24.65 -45.76
CA THR A 79 -0.51 -23.94 -45.59
C THR A 79 -0.37 -22.84 -44.56
N ARG A 80 -1.40 -21.99 -44.44
CA ARG A 80 -1.52 -21.11 -43.28
C ARG A 80 -1.53 -21.96 -41.99
N PRO A 81 -1.03 -21.43 -40.87
CA PRO A 81 -1.11 -22.14 -39.60
C PRO A 81 -2.58 -22.40 -39.26
N TYR A 82 -2.90 -23.65 -38.93
CA TYR A 82 -4.26 -24.06 -38.58
C TYR A 82 -4.26 -24.93 -37.32
N VAL A 83 -5.41 -24.97 -36.66
CA VAL A 83 -5.69 -25.85 -35.53
C VAL A 83 -6.78 -26.83 -35.89
N CYS A 84 -6.78 -27.97 -35.21
CA CYS A 84 -7.85 -28.95 -35.29
C CYS A 84 -8.61 -28.96 -33.95
N PRO A 85 -9.91 -29.33 -33.96
CA PRO A 85 -10.66 -29.58 -32.75
C PRO A 85 -9.93 -30.55 -31.82
N SER A 86 -10.08 -30.31 -30.53
CA SER A 86 -9.55 -31.19 -29.50
C SER A 86 -10.70 -31.76 -28.68
N GLU A 87 -10.60 -33.03 -28.32
CA GLU A 87 -11.57 -33.74 -27.49
C GLU A 87 -10.89 -34.34 -26.28
N ARG A 88 -11.56 -34.29 -25.12
CA ARG A 88 -11.12 -35.10 -23.98
C ARG A 88 -11.59 -36.52 -24.17
N ARG A 89 -10.64 -37.44 -24.22
CA ARG A 89 -10.90 -38.87 -24.11
C ARG A 89 -10.17 -39.42 -22.90
N ARG A 90 -10.84 -40.31 -22.18
CA ARG A 90 -10.19 -41.06 -21.11
C ARG A 90 -9.50 -42.25 -21.75
N ASN A 91 -8.19 -42.34 -21.60
CA ASN A 91 -7.43 -43.48 -22.05
C ASN A 91 -7.88 -44.72 -21.23
N PRO A 92 -8.35 -45.81 -21.87
CA PRO A 92 -8.93 -46.96 -21.17
C PRO A 92 -7.89 -47.77 -20.37
N GLU A 93 -6.61 -47.67 -20.70
CA GLU A 93 -5.53 -48.43 -20.03
C GLU A 93 -4.93 -47.64 -18.86
N THR A 94 -4.64 -46.36 -19.07
CA THR A 94 -4.01 -45.52 -18.04
C THR A 94 -5.04 -44.83 -17.15
N PHE A 95 -6.32 -44.85 -17.52
CA PHE A 95 -7.42 -44.08 -16.93
C PHE A 95 -7.19 -42.56 -16.88
N LYS A 96 -6.10 -42.07 -17.47
CA LYS A 96 -5.76 -40.64 -17.57
C LYS A 96 -6.67 -40.00 -18.61
N VAL A 97 -7.04 -38.74 -18.37
CA VAL A 97 -7.81 -37.98 -19.34
C VAL A 97 -6.85 -37.22 -20.24
N GLU A 98 -6.86 -37.56 -21.51
CA GLU A 98 -5.98 -37.01 -22.53
C GLU A 98 -6.78 -36.12 -23.49
N VAL A 99 -6.17 -35.02 -23.92
CA VAL A 99 -6.73 -34.14 -24.93
C VAL A 99 -6.21 -34.59 -26.28
N ILE A 100 -7.06 -35.28 -27.04
CA ILE A 100 -6.72 -35.82 -28.36
C ILE A 100 -7.14 -34.79 -29.41
N THR A 101 -6.23 -34.49 -30.33
CA THR A 101 -6.48 -33.60 -31.46
C THR A 101 -7.08 -34.41 -32.60
N ASP A 102 -8.28 -34.04 -33.04
CA ASP A 102 -9.02 -34.72 -34.10
C ASP A 102 -9.12 -33.81 -35.33
N CYS A 103 -8.23 -34.03 -36.30
CA CYS A 103 -8.19 -33.25 -37.54
C CYS A 103 -9.20 -33.72 -38.60
N GLU A 104 -9.86 -34.86 -38.39
CA GLU A 104 -10.91 -35.34 -39.31
C GLU A 104 -12.18 -34.51 -39.17
N LYS A 105 -12.44 -33.99 -37.96
CA LYS A 105 -13.60 -33.13 -37.66
C LYS A 105 -13.53 -31.73 -38.26
N GLY A 106 -12.40 -31.35 -38.84
CA GLY A 106 -12.22 -30.08 -39.51
C GLY A 106 -10.87 -29.42 -39.22
N ARG A 107 -10.47 -28.52 -40.12
CA ARG A 107 -9.21 -27.79 -40.04
C ARG A 107 -9.50 -26.30 -40.06
N TYR A 108 -9.12 -25.61 -39.00
CA TYR A 108 -9.49 -24.23 -38.76
C TYR A 108 -8.26 -23.33 -38.87
N PRO A 109 -8.13 -22.53 -39.94
CA PRO A 109 -6.99 -21.65 -40.12
C PRO A 109 -6.98 -20.53 -39.07
N ILE A 110 -5.81 -20.23 -38.53
CA ILE A 110 -5.58 -19.10 -37.64
C ILE A 110 -5.40 -17.85 -38.49
N TYR A 111 -6.24 -16.85 -38.24
CA TYR A 111 -6.15 -15.53 -38.83
C TYR A 111 -5.56 -14.54 -37.82
N PHE A 112 -4.92 -13.51 -38.34
CA PHE A 112 -4.42 -12.38 -37.56
C PHE A 112 -5.38 -11.20 -37.68
N PHE A 113 -5.47 -10.38 -36.63
CA PHE A 113 -6.33 -9.18 -36.61
C PHE A 113 -7.79 -9.52 -36.92
N VAL A 114 -8.36 -10.41 -36.11
CA VAL A 114 -9.73 -10.89 -36.27
C VAL A 114 -10.69 -10.17 -35.33
N GLU A 115 -11.96 -10.12 -35.73
CA GLU A 115 -13.03 -9.78 -34.81
C GLU A 115 -13.29 -10.94 -33.86
N GLY A 116 -13.28 -10.66 -32.56
CA GLY A 116 -13.56 -11.60 -31.49
C GLY A 116 -14.59 -11.04 -30.52
N GLU A 117 -14.72 -11.69 -29.35
CA GLU A 117 -15.68 -11.25 -28.33
C GLU A 117 -15.39 -9.81 -27.90
N PRO A 118 -16.43 -8.94 -27.81
CA PRO A 118 -16.26 -7.51 -27.54
C PRO A 118 -15.67 -7.29 -26.15
N TYR A 119 -14.76 -6.32 -26.05
CA TYR A 119 -14.13 -5.89 -24.80
C TYR A 119 -14.07 -4.37 -24.74
N ARG A 120 -13.69 -3.84 -23.56
CA ARG A 120 -13.45 -2.40 -23.38
C ARG A 120 -11.97 -2.16 -23.21
N PHE A 121 -11.32 -1.64 -24.24
CA PHE A 121 -9.92 -1.23 -24.17
C PHE A 121 -9.77 -0.13 -23.10
N LEU A 122 -8.90 -0.39 -22.12
CA LEU A 122 -8.72 0.44 -20.92
C LEU A 122 -10.02 0.73 -20.15
N GLY A 123 -11.05 -0.10 -20.31
CA GLY A 123 -12.37 0.09 -19.70
C GLY A 123 -13.23 1.19 -20.34
N LEU A 124 -12.72 1.93 -21.33
CA LEU A 124 -13.36 3.13 -21.89
C LEU A 124 -13.77 2.97 -23.35
N ILE A 125 -12.91 2.38 -24.18
CA ILE A 125 -13.11 2.34 -25.64
C ILE A 125 -13.64 0.96 -26.02
N PRO A 126 -14.87 0.83 -26.56
CA PRO A 126 -15.35 -0.45 -27.04
C PRO A 126 -14.51 -0.91 -28.23
N ALA A 127 -14.02 -2.15 -28.16
CA ALA A 127 -13.19 -2.76 -29.19
C ALA A 127 -13.51 -4.26 -29.28
N ASN A 128 -13.33 -4.84 -30.46
CA ASN A 128 -13.57 -6.27 -30.74
C ASN A 128 -12.40 -6.92 -31.48
N LEU A 129 -11.35 -6.16 -31.82
CA LEU A 129 -10.20 -6.67 -32.56
C LEU A 129 -9.26 -7.46 -31.64
N ARG A 130 -8.86 -8.66 -32.06
CA ARG A 130 -7.90 -9.54 -31.38
C ARG A 130 -6.78 -9.97 -32.31
N LEU A 131 -5.59 -10.21 -31.77
CA LEU A 131 -4.38 -10.51 -32.55
C LEU A 131 -4.47 -11.86 -33.27
N PHE A 132 -5.02 -12.88 -32.62
CA PHE A 132 -5.14 -14.24 -33.16
C PHE A 132 -6.55 -14.78 -32.98
N GLY A 133 -7.05 -15.51 -33.97
CA GLY A 133 -8.30 -16.27 -33.86
C GLY A 133 -8.93 -16.55 -35.21
N GLY A 134 -10.25 -16.69 -35.23
CA GLY A 134 -11.06 -16.83 -36.42
C GLY A 134 -12.55 -16.98 -36.07
N PRO A 135 -13.46 -16.97 -37.05
CA PRO A 135 -14.89 -17.13 -36.82
C PRO A 135 -15.24 -18.39 -36.02
N TRP A 136 -14.50 -19.47 -36.27
CA TRP A 136 -14.60 -20.75 -35.56
C TRP A 136 -14.35 -20.66 -34.05
N LEU A 137 -13.65 -19.61 -33.58
CA LEU A 137 -13.41 -19.36 -32.16
C LEU A 137 -14.65 -18.76 -31.48
N LEU A 138 -15.43 -17.96 -32.20
CA LEU A 138 -16.70 -17.39 -31.74
C LEU A 138 -17.83 -18.43 -31.77
N GLU A 139 -17.75 -19.36 -32.73
CA GLU A 139 -18.70 -20.46 -32.90
C GLU A 139 -18.36 -21.68 -32.03
N ASP A 140 -17.34 -21.59 -31.15
CA ASP A 140 -16.86 -22.65 -30.26
C ASP A 140 -16.51 -23.99 -30.97
N GLN A 141 -16.19 -23.96 -32.26
CA GLN A 141 -15.86 -25.13 -33.08
C GLN A 141 -14.48 -25.73 -32.78
N ALA A 142 -13.51 -24.87 -32.47
CA ALA A 142 -12.16 -25.26 -32.07
C ALA A 142 -11.60 -24.27 -31.02
N ARG A 143 -10.57 -24.71 -30.29
CA ARG A 143 -9.99 -23.97 -29.16
C ARG A 143 -8.50 -23.73 -29.37
N LEU A 144 -8.05 -22.54 -28.99
CA LEU A 144 -6.67 -22.09 -29.17
C LEU A 144 -6.05 -21.75 -27.82
N PHE A 145 -5.34 -22.71 -27.22
CA PHE A 145 -4.55 -22.51 -26.02
C PHE A 145 -3.07 -22.42 -26.40
N LEU A 146 -2.56 -21.21 -26.67
CA LEU A 146 -1.18 -21.04 -27.17
C LEU A 146 -0.14 -21.61 -26.20
N TRP A 147 -0.37 -21.41 -24.90
CA TRP A 147 0.47 -21.92 -23.81
C TRP A 147 -0.29 -22.87 -22.89
N GLY A 148 -1.33 -23.52 -23.39
CA GLY A 148 -2.16 -24.43 -22.59
C GLY A 148 -3.14 -23.69 -21.68
N ALA A 149 -3.82 -24.46 -20.83
CA ALA A 149 -4.89 -23.98 -19.98
C ALA A 149 -4.63 -24.24 -18.49
N ASP A 150 -5.22 -23.40 -17.63
CA ASP A 150 -5.19 -23.55 -16.18
C ASP A 150 -6.16 -24.64 -15.67
N ASP A 151 -6.26 -24.77 -14.35
CA ASP A 151 -7.17 -25.66 -13.63
C ASP A 151 -8.66 -25.45 -13.96
N PHE A 152 -9.05 -24.23 -14.36
CA PHE A 152 -10.39 -23.90 -14.82
C PHE A 152 -10.53 -23.92 -16.36
N GLY A 153 -9.51 -24.37 -17.08
CA GLY A 153 -9.52 -24.40 -18.55
C GLY A 153 -9.52 -23.00 -19.19
N ARG A 154 -8.90 -22.02 -18.54
CA ARG A 154 -8.66 -20.68 -19.08
C ARG A 154 -7.30 -20.61 -19.75
N ASP A 155 -7.21 -19.87 -20.84
CA ASP A 155 -5.97 -19.73 -21.63
C ASP A 155 -4.85 -19.04 -20.84
N ILE A 156 -3.69 -19.69 -20.76
CA ILE A 156 -2.53 -19.18 -20.02
C ILE A 156 -1.87 -18.01 -20.75
N TRP A 157 -1.88 -18.01 -22.07
CA TRP A 157 -1.30 -16.91 -22.85
C TRP A 157 -1.98 -15.58 -22.53
N GLY A 158 -3.31 -15.53 -22.62
CA GLY A 158 -4.10 -14.35 -22.25
C GLY A 158 -3.88 -13.97 -20.80
N ARG A 159 -3.93 -14.95 -19.88
CA ARG A 159 -3.72 -14.70 -18.44
C ARG A 159 -2.34 -14.17 -18.09
N ILE A 160 -1.29 -14.49 -18.86
CA ILE A 160 0.02 -13.90 -18.63
C ILE A 160 0.04 -12.41 -18.92
N TRP A 161 -0.64 -11.95 -19.98
CA TRP A 161 -0.72 -10.53 -20.32
C TRP A 161 -1.63 -9.76 -19.38
N PHE A 162 -2.79 -10.33 -19.01
CA PHE A 162 -3.63 -9.76 -17.95
C PHE A 162 -2.89 -9.74 -16.60
N GLY A 163 -2.12 -10.78 -16.30
CA GLY A 163 -1.30 -10.88 -15.09
C GLY A 163 -0.16 -9.85 -15.09
N ALA A 164 0.43 -9.59 -16.25
CA ALA A 164 1.44 -8.55 -16.43
C ALA A 164 0.87 -7.17 -16.08
N ARG A 165 -0.37 -6.89 -16.49
CA ARG A 165 -1.06 -5.64 -16.15
C ARG A 165 -1.17 -5.46 -14.63
N ILE A 166 -1.53 -6.50 -13.88
CA ILE A 166 -1.65 -6.40 -12.42
C ILE A 166 -0.26 -6.37 -11.75
N SER A 167 0.60 -7.36 -11.98
CA SER A 167 1.86 -7.49 -11.25
C SER A 167 2.84 -6.33 -11.54
N LEU A 168 2.92 -5.83 -12.78
CA LEU A 168 3.79 -4.70 -13.10
C LEU A 168 3.28 -3.38 -12.53
N THR A 169 1.96 -3.15 -12.57
CA THR A 169 1.39 -1.89 -12.06
C THR A 169 1.44 -1.83 -10.54
N ILE A 170 1.24 -2.94 -9.82
CA ILE A 170 1.43 -2.96 -8.36
C ILE A 170 2.86 -2.55 -8.00
N GLY A 171 3.87 -3.04 -8.73
CA GLY A 171 5.25 -2.64 -8.55
C GLY A 171 5.46 -1.11 -8.63
N ILE A 172 4.87 -0.47 -9.65
CA ILE A 172 4.96 0.99 -9.84
C ILE A 172 4.17 1.76 -8.77
N PHE A 173 2.91 1.41 -8.53
CA PHE A 173 2.07 2.17 -7.61
C PHE A 173 2.53 2.02 -6.16
N ALA A 174 2.98 0.82 -5.76
CA ALA A 174 3.49 0.59 -4.42
C ALA A 174 4.81 1.33 -4.18
N VAL A 175 5.75 1.31 -5.15
CA VAL A 175 6.98 2.10 -4.99
C VAL A 175 6.67 3.60 -4.96
N ALA A 176 5.73 4.09 -5.77
CA ALA A 176 5.40 5.52 -5.83
C ALA A 176 4.79 6.00 -4.50
N LEU A 177 3.87 5.23 -3.93
CA LEU A 177 3.25 5.54 -2.64
C LEU A 177 4.26 5.42 -1.49
N ALA A 178 5.07 4.35 -1.47
CA ALA A 178 6.14 4.18 -0.48
C ALA A 178 7.17 5.33 -0.56
N LEU A 179 7.51 5.77 -1.77
CA LEU A 179 8.40 6.90 -2.01
C LEU A 179 7.81 8.20 -1.52
N LEU A 180 6.52 8.45 -1.79
CA LEU A 180 5.84 9.66 -1.33
C LEU A 180 5.90 9.75 0.20
N ILE A 181 5.53 8.67 0.89
CA ILE A 181 5.58 8.59 2.35
C ILE A 181 7.03 8.69 2.83
N GLY A 182 7.95 7.94 2.22
CA GLY A 182 9.36 7.89 2.61
C GLY A 182 10.09 9.22 2.43
N VAL A 183 9.89 9.90 1.30
CA VAL A 183 10.45 11.23 1.03
C VAL A 183 9.88 12.25 2.00
N PHE A 184 8.56 12.24 2.22
CA PHE A 184 7.93 13.16 3.15
C PHE A 184 8.45 12.98 4.58
N MET A 185 8.35 11.76 5.11
CA MET A 185 8.75 11.45 6.49
C MET A 185 10.26 11.58 6.67
N GLY A 186 11.07 11.09 5.73
CA GLY A 186 12.53 11.18 5.77
C GLY A 186 13.05 12.61 5.65
N SER A 187 12.39 13.47 4.88
CA SER A 187 12.78 14.88 4.77
C SER A 187 12.47 15.66 6.04
N ILE A 188 11.32 15.41 6.66
CA ILE A 188 10.97 16.01 7.94
C ILE A 188 11.96 15.56 9.01
N SER A 189 12.16 14.24 9.16
CA SER A 189 13.08 13.67 10.15
C SER A 189 14.52 14.17 9.92
N GLY A 190 15.03 14.13 8.68
CA GLY A 190 16.38 14.59 8.39
C GLY A 190 16.58 16.09 8.56
N TYR A 191 15.59 16.91 8.23
CA TYR A 191 15.71 18.36 8.36
C TYR A 191 15.63 18.80 9.84
N TYR A 192 14.75 18.20 10.63
CA TYR A 192 14.56 18.53 12.05
C TYR A 192 15.44 17.72 13.02
N ALA A 193 16.24 16.77 12.54
CA ALA A 193 17.15 16.01 13.39
C ALA A 193 18.10 16.91 14.21
N GLY A 194 18.12 16.69 15.53
CA GLY A 194 18.88 17.53 16.46
C GLY A 194 18.26 18.90 16.73
N ARG A 195 17.04 19.17 16.25
CA ARG A 195 16.24 20.36 16.53
C ARG A 195 14.92 19.93 17.20
N PRO A 196 14.94 19.49 18.47
CA PRO A 196 13.74 19.02 19.14
C PRO A 196 12.68 20.14 19.18
N VAL A 197 11.44 19.79 18.82
CA VAL A 197 10.30 20.69 18.95
C VAL A 197 9.86 20.62 20.40
N THR A 198 10.05 21.71 21.13
CA THR A 198 9.66 21.78 22.54
C THR A 198 8.17 22.08 22.65
N PHE A 199 7.39 21.05 22.98
CA PHE A 199 5.98 21.21 23.31
C PHE A 199 5.84 21.45 24.82
N SER A 200 5.55 22.69 25.18
CA SER A 200 5.27 23.14 26.54
C SER A 200 3.75 23.06 26.81
N ILE A 201 3.21 21.85 26.87
CA ILE A 201 1.77 21.61 27.13
C ILE A 201 1.52 21.05 28.54
N GLY A 202 2.59 20.74 29.28
CA GLY A 202 2.50 20.21 30.61
C GLY A 202 1.84 21.17 31.59
N LEU A 203 0.93 20.64 32.41
CA LEU A 203 0.21 21.40 33.43
C LEU A 203 1.11 21.96 34.51
N LEU A 204 2.24 21.35 34.80
CA LEU A 204 3.21 21.90 35.75
C LEU A 204 4.11 22.96 35.09
N ASN A 205 3.93 23.28 33.80
CA ASN A 205 4.69 24.32 33.13
C ASN A 205 4.12 25.73 33.38
N PRO A 206 4.89 26.67 33.96
CA PRO A 206 4.47 28.06 34.14
C PRO A 206 4.22 28.81 32.81
N GLU A 207 4.89 28.43 31.73
CA GLU A 207 4.73 29.01 30.38
C GLU A 207 3.37 28.64 29.78
N PHE A 208 2.96 27.38 29.91
CA PHE A 208 1.64 26.90 29.48
C PHE A 208 0.54 27.75 30.12
N TRP A 209 0.61 27.96 31.44
CA TRP A 209 -0.37 28.79 32.14
C TRP A 209 -0.28 30.27 31.79
N ARG A 210 0.89 30.79 31.39
CA ARG A 210 1.00 32.16 30.85
C ARG A 210 0.30 32.29 29.51
N PHE A 211 0.51 31.35 28.59
CA PHE A 211 -0.18 31.29 27.30
C PHE A 211 -1.70 31.15 27.48
N VAL A 212 -2.12 30.19 28.32
CA VAL A 212 -3.54 29.94 28.62
C VAL A 212 -4.20 31.17 29.24
N ARG A 213 -3.55 31.87 30.19
CA ARG A 213 -4.07 33.11 30.78
C ARG A 213 -4.04 34.31 29.83
N ALA A 214 -3.14 34.34 28.86
CA ALA A 214 -3.05 35.39 27.84
C ALA A 214 -4.13 35.24 26.74
N SER A 215 -4.75 34.06 26.62
CA SER A 215 -5.82 33.84 25.66
C SER A 215 -7.09 34.60 26.05
N PRO A 216 -7.70 35.40 25.14
CA PRO A 216 -8.97 36.08 25.41
C PRO A 216 -10.12 35.09 25.67
N TRP A 217 -9.94 33.83 25.28
CA TRP A 217 -10.92 32.76 25.46
C TRP A 217 -10.71 31.93 26.73
N TYR A 218 -9.73 32.28 27.57
CA TYR A 218 -9.39 31.54 28.80
C TYR A 218 -10.61 31.23 29.68
N ALA A 219 -11.43 32.26 29.96
CA ALA A 219 -12.61 32.13 30.80
C ALA A 219 -13.67 31.22 30.15
N HIS A 220 -13.83 31.29 28.82
CA HIS A 220 -14.77 30.48 28.07
C HIS A 220 -14.31 29.02 27.96
N LEU A 221 -13.01 28.77 27.77
CA LEU A 221 -12.42 27.44 27.72
C LEU A 221 -12.53 26.72 29.06
N LEU A 222 -12.25 27.42 30.18
CA LEU A 222 -12.43 26.84 31.51
C LEU A 222 -13.89 26.57 31.85
N ALA A 223 -14.80 27.47 31.45
CA ALA A 223 -16.23 27.27 31.64
C ALA A 223 -16.74 26.08 30.81
N ALA A 224 -16.31 25.96 29.55
CA ALA A 224 -16.65 24.84 28.68
C ALA A 224 -16.10 23.50 29.20
N LEU A 225 -14.87 23.48 29.68
CA LEU A 225 -14.24 22.28 30.25
C LEU A 225 -14.91 21.85 31.57
N GLY A 226 -15.26 22.82 32.42
CA GLY A 226 -16.05 22.58 33.63
C GLY A 226 -17.46 22.07 33.35
N LEU A 227 -18.15 22.63 32.35
CA LEU A 227 -19.47 22.16 31.91
C LEU A 227 -19.42 20.76 31.29
N ALA A 228 -18.41 20.48 30.47
CA ALA A 228 -18.21 19.17 29.86
C ALA A 228 -17.96 18.09 30.93
N LEU A 229 -17.11 18.39 31.92
CA LEU A 229 -16.81 17.44 33.01
C LEU A 229 -17.97 17.27 33.99
N MET A 230 -18.74 18.33 34.24
CA MET A 230 -20.01 18.22 34.98
C MET A 230 -21.03 17.37 34.22
N GLY A 231 -21.14 17.54 32.90
CA GLY A 231 -22.00 16.71 32.05
C GLY A 231 -21.61 15.23 32.09
N VAL A 232 -20.31 14.94 32.05
CA VAL A 232 -19.77 13.59 32.22
C VAL A 232 -20.09 13.02 33.61
N LEU A 233 -19.91 13.79 34.68
CA LEU A 233 -20.25 13.39 36.06
C LEU A 233 -21.75 13.12 36.24
N LEU A 234 -22.61 13.94 35.65
CA LEU A 234 -24.06 13.75 35.70
C LEU A 234 -24.51 12.54 34.89
N TRP A 235 -23.92 12.33 33.71
CA TRP A 235 -24.17 11.14 32.89
C TRP A 235 -23.70 9.85 33.60
N ALA A 236 -22.53 9.90 34.23
CA ALA A 236 -21.97 8.86 35.09
C ALA A 236 -22.86 8.51 36.28
N LEU A 237 -23.35 9.51 37.02
CA LEU A 237 -24.31 9.34 38.11
C LEU A 237 -25.63 8.75 37.61
N GLY A 238 -26.08 9.15 36.42
CA GLY A 238 -27.27 8.59 35.76
C GLY A 238 -27.11 7.11 35.44
N GLN A 239 -25.96 6.69 34.89
CA GLN A 239 -25.64 5.29 34.62
C GLN A 239 -25.53 4.47 35.92
N GLY A 240 -24.87 5.01 36.95
CA GLY A 240 -24.81 4.37 38.27
C GLY A 240 -26.20 4.21 38.92
N TYR A 241 -27.09 5.18 38.76
CA TYR A 241 -28.47 5.07 39.21
C TYR A 241 -29.25 3.97 38.46
N GLU A 242 -29.09 3.90 37.14
CA GLU A 242 -29.70 2.87 36.27
C GLU A 242 -29.23 1.45 36.63
N GLN A 243 -27.93 1.26 36.86
CA GLN A 243 -27.35 -0.07 37.14
C GLN A 243 -27.56 -0.53 38.59
N PHE A 244 -27.47 0.38 39.58
CA PHE A 244 -27.42 -0.02 41.01
C PHE A 244 -28.70 0.28 41.80
N ILE A 245 -29.50 1.29 41.41
CA ILE A 245 -30.67 1.74 42.20
C ILE A 245 -32.00 1.38 41.53
N ARG A 246 -32.09 1.47 40.19
CA ARG A 246 -33.29 1.18 39.39
C ARG A 246 -33.90 -0.23 39.59
N PRO A 247 -33.15 -1.30 39.90
CA PRO A 247 -33.75 -2.63 40.08
C PRO A 247 -34.77 -2.73 41.23
N ASN A 248 -34.75 -1.81 42.22
CA ASN A 248 -35.52 -1.93 43.46
C ASN A 248 -36.62 -0.87 43.69
N LEU A 249 -36.87 0.07 42.76
CA LEU A 249 -37.86 1.14 42.97
C LEU A 249 -39.15 0.97 42.15
N GLN A 250 -40.09 0.20 42.70
CA GLN A 250 -41.51 0.28 42.32
C GLN A 250 -42.18 1.47 43.02
N ARG A 251 -42.33 2.60 42.31
CA ARG A 251 -43.52 3.52 42.26
C ARG A 251 -43.12 4.91 41.75
N VAL A 252 -43.92 5.40 40.81
CA VAL A 252 -43.74 6.57 39.91
C VAL A 252 -43.67 7.95 40.61
N GLY A 253 -43.57 8.03 41.95
CA GLY A 253 -43.53 9.31 42.69
C GLY A 253 -42.21 10.09 42.62
N TYR A 254 -41.07 9.40 42.48
CA TYR A 254 -39.74 10.04 42.59
C TYR A 254 -39.19 10.58 41.27
N LEU A 255 -39.72 10.17 40.12
CA LEU A 255 -39.30 10.67 38.80
C LEU A 255 -39.74 12.13 38.58
N VAL A 256 -40.93 12.51 39.05
CA VAL A 256 -41.44 13.89 38.95
C VAL A 256 -40.71 14.81 39.93
N LEU A 257 -40.45 14.36 41.17
CA LEU A 257 -39.64 15.10 42.14
C LEU A 257 -38.17 15.21 41.71
N GLY A 258 -37.61 14.17 41.10
CA GLY A 258 -36.25 14.16 40.56
C GLY A 258 -36.09 15.07 39.35
N MET A 259 -37.06 15.11 38.44
CA MET A 259 -37.06 16.06 37.30
C MET A 259 -37.26 17.50 37.74
N LEU A 260 -38.12 17.76 38.74
CA LEU A 260 -38.28 19.09 39.34
C LEU A 260 -37.04 19.53 40.13
N GLY A 261 -36.37 18.60 40.83
CA GLY A 261 -35.11 18.83 41.52
C GLY A 261 -33.94 19.10 40.57
N LEU A 262 -33.88 18.40 39.42
CA LEU A 262 -32.91 18.66 38.35
C LEU A 262 -33.16 20.00 37.67
N ALA A 263 -34.41 20.35 37.40
CA ALA A 263 -34.77 21.65 36.82
C ALA A 263 -34.43 22.81 37.79
N LEU A 264 -34.78 22.68 39.07
CA LEU A 264 -34.44 23.66 40.10
C LEU A 264 -32.92 23.73 40.33
N GLY A 265 -32.23 22.59 40.30
CA GLY A 265 -30.78 22.48 40.39
C GLY A 265 -30.07 23.15 39.22
N LEU A 266 -30.54 22.98 37.98
CA LEU A 266 -29.99 23.64 36.79
C LEU A 266 -30.24 25.15 36.79
N VAL A 267 -31.38 25.61 37.31
CA VAL A 267 -31.69 27.04 37.45
C VAL A 267 -30.85 27.69 38.56
N LEU A 268 -30.72 27.05 39.72
CA LEU A 268 -29.86 27.52 40.81
C LEU A 268 -28.38 27.46 40.42
N LEU A 269 -27.95 26.46 39.66
CA LEU A 269 -26.60 26.33 39.10
C LEU A 269 -26.33 27.44 38.06
N GLY A 270 -27.28 27.76 37.20
CA GLY A 270 -27.20 28.89 36.27
C GLY A 270 -27.08 30.23 37.01
N PHE A 271 -27.78 30.38 38.13
CA PHE A 271 -27.70 31.56 39.00
C PHE A 271 -26.35 31.64 39.76
N LEU A 272 -25.86 30.50 40.28
CA LEU A 272 -24.55 30.36 40.94
C LEU A 272 -23.38 30.60 39.97
N MET A 273 -23.46 30.07 38.76
CA MET A 273 -22.47 30.30 37.70
C MET A 273 -22.40 31.78 37.30
N ARG A 274 -23.54 32.49 37.31
CA ARG A 274 -23.62 33.91 36.92
C ARG A 274 -23.12 34.87 38.00
N PHE A 275 -23.23 34.53 39.28
CA PHE A 275 -22.84 35.43 40.39
C PHE A 275 -21.56 35.03 41.14
N LEU A 276 -21.20 33.74 41.20
CA LEU A 276 -20.14 33.24 42.09
C LEU A 276 -18.82 32.85 41.37
N VAL A 277 -18.91 32.40 40.11
CA VAL A 277 -17.79 31.79 39.37
C VAL A 277 -16.84 32.83 38.77
N TRP A 278 -17.30 34.07 38.57
CA TRP A 278 -16.51 35.10 37.90
C TRP A 278 -15.51 35.88 38.79
N PRO A 279 -15.67 36.01 40.12
CA PRO A 279 -14.64 36.67 40.95
C PRO A 279 -13.69 35.72 41.71
N SER A 280 -14.12 34.50 42.10
CA SER A 280 -13.40 33.74 43.13
C SER A 280 -12.42 32.70 42.56
N HIS A 281 -11.14 32.77 43.00
CA HIS A 281 -10.11 31.80 42.64
C HIS A 281 -10.38 30.40 43.20
N LEU A 282 -11.09 30.30 44.32
CA LEU A 282 -11.45 29.05 44.99
C LEU A 282 -12.46 28.22 44.17
N ALA A 283 -13.49 28.86 43.60
CA ALA A 283 -14.47 28.16 42.77
C ALA A 283 -13.83 27.59 41.49
N ARG A 284 -12.89 28.32 40.89
CA ARG A 284 -12.10 27.83 39.75
C ARG A 284 -11.23 26.63 40.12
N ALA A 285 -10.61 26.62 41.30
CA ALA A 285 -9.81 25.51 41.79
C ALA A 285 -10.65 24.26 42.10
N LEU A 286 -11.84 24.43 42.70
CA LEU A 286 -12.76 23.32 43.01
C LEU A 286 -13.37 22.70 41.75
N LEU A 287 -13.77 23.53 40.77
CA LEU A 287 -14.21 23.04 39.46
C LEU A 287 -13.10 22.28 38.73
N TRP A 288 -11.85 22.70 38.91
CA TRP A 288 -10.68 22.00 38.41
C TRP A 288 -10.47 20.63 39.09
N LEU A 289 -10.58 20.55 40.41
CA LEU A 289 -10.44 19.28 41.12
C LEU A 289 -11.55 18.28 40.75
N LEU A 290 -12.79 18.76 40.56
CA LEU A 290 -13.91 17.96 40.08
C LEU A 290 -13.71 17.46 38.65
N ALA A 291 -13.16 18.31 37.78
CA ALA A 291 -12.76 17.97 36.43
C ALA A 291 -11.74 16.80 36.40
N TRP A 292 -10.71 16.84 37.24
CA TRP A 292 -9.72 15.76 37.31
C TRP A 292 -10.24 14.51 38.01
N GLY A 293 -11.10 14.68 39.03
CA GLY A 293 -11.83 13.57 39.62
C GLY A 293 -12.67 12.82 38.57
N GLY A 294 -13.34 13.55 37.67
CA GLY A 294 -14.10 12.99 36.56
C GLY A 294 -13.23 12.24 35.54
N VAL A 295 -12.08 12.80 35.14
CA VAL A 295 -11.14 12.13 34.21
C VAL A 295 -10.54 10.87 34.84
N ALA A 296 -10.09 10.94 36.10
CA ALA A 296 -9.51 9.80 36.81
C ALA A 296 -10.54 8.67 36.98
N TRP A 297 -11.80 9.03 37.26
CA TRP A 297 -12.91 8.07 37.38
C TRP A 297 -13.30 7.43 36.04
N LEU A 298 -13.32 8.21 34.95
CA LEU A 298 -13.54 7.68 33.59
C LEU A 298 -12.45 6.68 33.21
N LEU A 299 -11.19 7.03 33.47
CA LEU A 299 -10.05 6.15 33.23
C LEU A 299 -10.15 4.87 34.07
N TRP A 300 -10.55 4.97 35.34
CA TRP A 300 -10.78 3.82 36.21
C TRP A 300 -11.84 2.87 35.63
N ILE A 301 -13.00 3.38 35.21
CA ILE A 301 -14.08 2.55 34.65
C ILE A 301 -13.71 1.93 33.31
N THR A 302 -12.94 2.64 32.47
CA THR A 302 -12.50 2.09 31.19
C THR A 302 -11.54 0.91 31.39
N VAL A 303 -10.70 1.00 32.42
CA VAL A 303 -9.78 -0.09 32.84
C VAL A 303 -10.56 -1.23 33.49
N GLU A 304 -11.47 -0.93 34.41
CA GLU A 304 -12.28 -1.92 35.13
C GLU A 304 -13.17 -2.73 34.16
N GLY A 305 -13.93 -2.06 33.29
CA GLY A 305 -14.78 -2.73 32.30
C GLY A 305 -13.99 -3.59 31.31
N PHE A 306 -12.76 -3.20 30.95
CA PHE A 306 -11.90 -4.00 30.08
C PHE A 306 -11.31 -5.23 30.80
N LEU A 307 -10.92 -5.09 32.07
CA LEU A 307 -10.44 -6.20 32.91
C LEU A 307 -11.54 -7.23 33.18
N GLU A 308 -12.80 -6.80 33.27
CA GLU A 308 -13.95 -7.70 33.40
C GLU A 308 -14.28 -8.46 32.10
N THR A 309 -13.94 -7.89 30.94
CA THR A 309 -14.29 -8.46 29.61
C THR A 309 -13.20 -9.40 29.06
N SER A 310 -11.95 -9.26 29.51
CA SER A 310 -10.80 -10.03 29.04
C SER A 310 -10.44 -11.18 30.01
N ARG A 311 -10.19 -12.40 29.51
CA ARG A 311 -9.79 -13.57 30.33
C ARG A 311 -8.41 -14.09 29.91
N GLY A 312 -7.55 -14.45 30.88
CA GLY A 312 -6.26 -15.09 30.63
C GLY A 312 -5.10 -14.13 30.32
N LEU A 313 -4.16 -14.55 29.47
CA LEU A 313 -2.92 -13.80 29.18
C LEU A 313 -3.17 -12.46 28.47
N GLU A 314 -4.25 -12.37 27.69
CA GLU A 314 -4.66 -11.16 26.97
C GLU A 314 -5.02 -10.01 27.93
N ALA A 315 -5.66 -10.32 29.06
CA ALA A 315 -5.99 -9.35 30.10
C ALA A 315 -4.74 -8.77 30.77
N ILE A 316 -3.72 -9.60 30.97
CA ILE A 316 -2.43 -9.19 31.58
C ILE A 316 -1.67 -8.26 30.63
N VAL A 317 -1.57 -8.65 29.35
CA VAL A 317 -0.87 -7.86 28.33
C VAL A 317 -1.57 -6.51 28.11
N ALA A 318 -2.89 -6.53 27.97
CA ALA A 318 -3.66 -5.30 27.80
C ALA A 318 -3.66 -4.43 29.06
N GLY A 319 -3.68 -5.02 30.26
CA GLY A 319 -3.52 -4.29 31.52
C GLY A 319 -2.16 -3.61 31.63
N LEU A 320 -1.08 -4.28 31.25
CA LEU A 320 0.26 -3.69 31.18
C LEU A 320 0.33 -2.55 30.16
N ILE A 321 -0.22 -2.74 28.95
CA ILE A 321 -0.30 -1.70 27.93
C ILE A 321 -1.11 -0.51 28.45
N GLY A 322 -2.25 -0.76 29.10
CA GLY A 322 -3.10 0.27 29.71
C GLY A 322 -2.35 1.07 30.77
N VAL A 323 -1.66 0.41 31.71
CA VAL A 323 -0.85 1.09 32.73
C VAL A 323 0.28 1.92 32.11
N VAL A 324 0.96 1.40 31.07
CA VAL A 324 2.01 2.15 30.37
C VAL A 324 1.45 3.35 29.62
N LEU A 325 0.31 3.20 28.94
CA LEU A 325 -0.36 4.29 28.24
C LEU A 325 -0.87 5.35 29.22
N LEU A 326 -1.49 4.95 30.32
CA LEU A 326 -1.98 5.86 31.36
C LEU A 326 -0.84 6.56 32.09
N GLY A 327 0.23 5.83 32.41
CA GLY A 327 1.45 6.40 32.96
C GLY A 327 2.10 7.39 32.00
N GLY A 328 2.14 7.06 30.70
CA GLY A 328 2.63 7.94 29.63
C GLY A 328 1.76 9.19 29.46
N ILE A 329 0.43 9.05 29.41
CA ILE A 329 -0.52 10.16 29.33
C ILE A 329 -0.41 11.05 30.57
N GLY A 330 -0.34 10.45 31.77
CA GLY A 330 -0.14 11.16 33.03
C GLY A 330 1.18 11.92 33.07
N TYR A 331 2.27 11.28 32.61
CA TYR A 331 3.58 11.93 32.45
C TYR A 331 3.50 13.09 31.46
N ILE A 332 2.87 12.91 30.30
CA ILE A 332 2.69 13.95 29.28
C ILE A 332 1.88 15.14 29.81
N LEU A 333 0.80 14.88 30.54
CA LEU A 333 -0.06 15.93 31.09
C LEU A 333 0.61 16.68 32.25
N LEU A 334 1.38 16.00 33.09
CA LEU A 334 1.95 16.59 34.29
C LEU A 334 3.30 17.25 34.03
N TRP A 335 4.17 16.68 33.19
CA TRP A 335 5.58 17.10 33.16
C TRP A 335 5.82 18.43 32.44
N PRO A 336 6.67 19.34 32.96
CA PRO A 336 6.76 20.71 32.44
C PRO A 336 7.25 20.82 31.00
N ARG A 337 8.20 20.00 30.55
CA ARG A 337 8.80 20.13 29.22
C ARG A 337 8.86 18.78 28.55
N ILE A 338 8.18 18.67 27.42
CA ILE A 338 8.31 17.51 26.53
C ILE A 338 9.08 18.00 25.32
N GLU A 339 10.32 17.52 25.23
CA GLU A 339 11.13 17.72 24.03
C GLU A 339 10.74 16.63 23.05
N PHE A 340 10.05 17.03 21.99
CA PHE A 340 9.63 16.10 20.94
C PHE A 340 10.61 16.18 19.79
N ASP A 341 11.52 15.22 19.72
CA ASP A 341 12.37 15.07 18.55
C ASP A 341 11.61 14.32 17.45
N LEU A 342 11.17 15.06 16.43
CA LEU A 342 10.47 14.52 15.26
C LEU A 342 11.29 13.42 14.58
N ASP A 343 12.61 13.58 14.57
CA ASP A 343 13.51 12.59 14.00
C ASP A 343 13.44 11.28 14.77
N THR A 344 13.62 11.35 16.09
CA THR A 344 13.48 10.19 16.97
C THR A 344 12.10 9.55 16.82
N LEU A 345 10.99 10.29 16.84
CA LEU A 345 9.66 9.68 16.67
C LEU A 345 9.57 8.87 15.38
N ILE A 346 9.86 9.50 14.24
CA ILE A 346 9.71 8.87 12.93
C ILE A 346 10.66 7.66 12.82
N MET A 347 11.91 7.80 13.23
CA MET A 347 12.89 6.70 13.18
C MET A 347 12.53 5.56 14.14
N ARG A 348 12.00 5.84 15.33
CA ARG A 348 11.53 4.81 16.25
C ARG A 348 10.31 4.07 15.69
N THR A 349 9.37 4.75 15.05
CA THR A 349 8.27 4.09 14.35
C THR A 349 8.79 3.16 13.25
N VAL A 350 9.75 3.63 12.45
CA VAL A 350 10.38 2.81 11.40
C VAL A 350 11.12 1.60 11.99
N GLU A 351 11.85 1.78 13.10
CA GLU A 351 12.56 0.69 13.78
C GLU A 351 11.61 -0.36 14.37
N VAL A 352 10.48 0.07 14.95
CA VAL A 352 9.45 -0.84 15.47
C VAL A 352 8.83 -1.66 14.34
N LEU A 353 8.50 -1.03 13.20
CA LEU A 353 7.99 -1.75 12.04
C LEU A 353 9.02 -2.72 11.48
N ALA A 354 10.29 -2.31 11.36
CA ALA A 354 11.38 -3.13 10.86
C ALA A 354 11.80 -4.27 11.80
N ALA A 355 11.39 -4.23 13.08
CA ALA A 355 11.62 -5.33 14.01
C ALA A 355 10.75 -6.55 13.70
N ILE A 356 9.64 -6.37 13.00
CA ILE A 356 8.77 -7.44 12.52
C ILE A 356 9.27 -7.87 11.14
N PRO A 357 9.47 -9.17 10.86
CA PRO A 357 9.90 -9.59 9.54
C PRO A 357 8.84 -9.27 8.48
N ASP A 358 9.27 -8.65 7.37
CA ASP A 358 8.38 -8.07 6.34
C ASP A 358 7.28 -9.03 5.88
N LEU A 359 7.64 -10.29 5.59
CA LEU A 359 6.67 -11.29 5.13
C LEU A 359 5.58 -11.55 6.16
N PHE A 360 5.90 -11.64 7.46
CA PHE A 360 4.89 -11.85 8.50
C PHE A 360 4.00 -10.63 8.65
N LEU A 361 4.56 -9.42 8.59
CA LEU A 361 3.77 -8.19 8.66
C LEU A 361 2.81 -8.09 7.46
N LEU A 362 3.29 -8.40 6.26
CA LEU A 362 2.46 -8.42 5.06
C LEU A 362 1.33 -9.46 5.19
N ILE A 363 1.62 -10.68 5.66
CA ILE A 363 0.60 -11.73 5.88
C ILE A 363 -0.45 -11.26 6.89
N ILE A 364 -0.04 -10.75 8.04
CA ILE A 364 -0.94 -10.27 9.10
C ILE A 364 -1.86 -9.18 8.55
N LEU A 365 -1.31 -8.19 7.85
CA LEU A 365 -2.10 -7.10 7.29
C LEU A 365 -3.02 -7.56 6.15
N SER A 366 -2.58 -8.51 5.32
CA SER A 366 -3.37 -9.01 4.19
C SER A 366 -4.54 -9.87 4.63
N VAL A 367 -4.41 -10.60 5.74
CA VAL A 367 -5.51 -11.40 6.33
C VAL A 367 -6.65 -10.50 6.82
N LEU A 368 -6.39 -9.23 7.15
CA LEU A 368 -7.43 -8.27 7.51
C LEU A 368 -8.31 -7.85 6.33
N ILE A 369 -7.92 -8.17 5.08
CA ILE A 369 -8.71 -7.88 3.88
C ILE A 369 -9.84 -8.92 3.77
N PRO A 370 -11.12 -8.51 3.74
CA PRO A 370 -12.23 -9.43 3.54
C PRO A 370 -12.13 -10.19 2.21
N ILE A 371 -12.61 -11.43 2.17
CA ILE A 371 -12.50 -12.28 0.97
C ILE A 371 -13.33 -11.72 -0.21
N GLU A 372 -14.45 -11.06 0.09
CA GLU A 372 -15.49 -10.65 -0.86
C GLU A 372 -15.26 -9.26 -1.50
N VAL A 373 -14.08 -8.66 -1.33
CA VAL A 373 -13.80 -7.34 -1.90
C VAL A 373 -13.65 -7.40 -3.44
N PRO A 374 -14.12 -6.38 -4.17
CA PRO A 374 -13.88 -6.29 -5.61
C PRO A 374 -12.38 -6.31 -5.95
N PRO A 375 -11.97 -6.86 -7.11
CA PRO A 375 -10.56 -6.98 -7.47
C PRO A 375 -9.80 -5.64 -7.47
N ALA A 376 -10.44 -4.56 -7.92
CA ALA A 376 -9.85 -3.22 -7.91
C ALA A 376 -9.60 -2.70 -6.48
N VAL A 377 -10.49 -3.00 -5.54
CA VAL A 377 -10.32 -2.60 -4.14
C VAL A 377 -9.19 -3.42 -3.51
N ARG A 378 -9.16 -4.73 -3.75
CA ARG A 378 -8.06 -5.61 -3.30
C ARG A 378 -6.72 -5.13 -3.82
N PHE A 379 -6.63 -4.74 -5.09
CA PHE A 379 -5.44 -4.16 -5.68
C PHE A 379 -4.94 -2.93 -4.89
N VAL A 380 -5.82 -1.97 -4.60
CA VAL A 380 -5.47 -0.76 -3.84
C VAL A 380 -5.01 -1.10 -2.42
N LEU A 381 -5.68 -2.06 -1.77
CA LEU A 381 -5.30 -2.51 -0.44
C LEU A 381 -3.92 -3.19 -0.42
N VAL A 382 -3.64 -4.08 -1.37
CA VAL A 382 -2.32 -4.73 -1.50
C VAL A 382 -1.22 -3.70 -1.76
N VAL A 383 -1.46 -2.73 -2.66
CA VAL A 383 -0.54 -1.60 -2.91
C VAL A 383 -0.29 -0.81 -1.62
N THR A 384 -1.34 -0.50 -0.87
CA THR A 384 -1.25 0.26 0.38
C THR A 384 -0.45 -0.49 1.44
N ILE A 385 -0.72 -1.79 1.62
CA ILE A 385 -0.01 -2.65 2.57
C ILE A 385 1.47 -2.73 2.21
N LEU A 386 1.80 -3.06 0.96
CA LEU A 386 3.19 -3.15 0.51
C LEU A 386 3.93 -1.81 0.74
N SER A 387 3.27 -0.70 0.45
CA SER A 387 3.83 0.64 0.64
C SER A 387 4.05 0.98 2.11
N PHE A 388 3.08 0.64 2.96
CA PHE A 388 3.12 0.85 4.40
C PHE A 388 4.20 0.02 5.10
N VAL A 389 4.53 -1.16 4.58
CA VAL A 389 5.64 -1.96 5.13
C VAL A 389 6.98 -1.42 4.68
N ASN A 390 7.10 -0.96 3.42
CA ASN A 390 8.41 -0.64 2.83
C ASN A 390 8.83 0.85 2.86
N TRP A 391 7.95 1.79 3.25
CA TRP A 391 8.30 3.23 3.27
C TRP A 391 9.44 3.57 4.23
N GLY A 392 9.57 2.82 5.34
CA GLY A 392 10.56 3.11 6.39
C GLY A 392 12.01 3.00 5.90
N GLY A 393 12.28 2.02 5.03
CA GLY A 393 13.58 1.89 4.37
C GLY A 393 13.92 3.11 3.51
N LEU A 394 12.97 3.57 2.70
CA LEU A 394 13.14 4.78 1.88
C LEU A 394 13.27 6.05 2.74
N ALA A 395 12.50 6.15 3.82
CA ALA A 395 12.57 7.28 4.76
C ALA A 395 13.94 7.42 5.41
N ARG A 396 14.51 6.30 5.86
CA ARG A 396 15.84 6.29 6.48
C ARG A 396 16.92 6.77 5.51
N ILE A 397 16.81 6.41 4.24
CA ILE A 397 17.78 6.83 3.24
C ILE A 397 17.59 8.31 2.87
N ILE A 398 16.35 8.78 2.73
CA ILE A 398 16.13 10.21 2.47
C ILE A 398 16.57 11.07 3.65
N ARG A 399 16.32 10.61 4.88
CA ARG A 399 16.83 11.24 6.08
C ARG A 399 18.35 11.44 6.03
N SER A 400 19.12 10.41 5.66
CA SER A 400 20.59 10.52 5.63
C SER A 400 21.08 11.51 4.57
N GLN A 401 20.43 11.55 3.41
CA GLN A 401 20.72 12.53 2.36
C GLN A 401 20.36 13.96 2.80
N VAL A 402 19.19 14.14 3.41
CA VAL A 402 18.71 15.44 3.89
C VAL A 402 19.59 15.99 5.00
N LEU A 403 20.06 15.15 5.92
CA LEU A 403 21.05 15.50 6.93
C LEU A 403 22.34 16.04 6.33
N GLN A 404 22.81 15.46 5.22
CA GLN A 404 24.00 15.94 4.53
C GLN A 404 23.74 17.26 3.78
N LEU A 405 22.63 17.34 3.05
CA LEU A 405 22.31 18.46 2.16
C LEU A 405 21.92 19.74 2.92
N ARG A 406 21.34 19.62 4.12
CA ARG A 406 20.98 20.79 4.95
C ARG A 406 22.21 21.52 5.51
N GLU A 407 23.34 20.82 5.65
CA GLU A 407 24.60 21.40 6.15
C GLU A 407 25.43 22.06 5.04
N MET A 408 24.97 21.97 3.78
CA MET A 408 25.66 22.61 2.66
C MET A 408 25.47 24.14 2.64
N GLU A 409 26.48 24.85 2.12
CA GLU A 409 26.54 26.32 2.12
C GLU A 409 25.29 26.98 1.53
N TYR A 410 24.72 26.42 0.45
CA TYR A 410 23.53 26.98 -0.19
C TYR A 410 22.27 26.88 0.69
N ALA A 411 22.16 25.84 1.53
CA ALA A 411 21.02 25.64 2.42
C ALA A 411 21.14 26.56 3.64
N GLN A 412 22.35 26.68 4.20
CA GLN A 412 22.66 27.60 5.29
C GLN A 412 22.48 29.07 4.87
N ALA A 413 22.92 29.43 3.65
CA ALA A 413 22.71 30.77 3.10
C ALA A 413 21.21 31.10 2.94
N ALA A 414 20.39 30.15 2.47
CA ALA A 414 18.94 30.35 2.39
C ALA A 414 18.31 30.57 3.77
N GLN A 415 18.78 29.83 4.79
CA GLN A 415 18.34 30.03 6.18
C GLN A 415 18.75 31.41 6.72
N ALA A 416 20.00 31.84 6.47
CA ALA A 416 20.50 33.16 6.88
C ALA A 416 19.74 34.32 6.22
N LEU A 417 19.22 34.12 5.00
CA LEU A 417 18.35 35.06 4.29
C LEU A 417 16.88 35.03 4.77
N GLY A 418 16.57 34.25 5.82
CA GLY A 418 15.23 34.17 6.41
C GLY A 418 14.24 33.32 5.62
N ALA A 419 14.70 32.39 4.77
CA ALA A 419 13.80 31.44 4.13
C ALA A 419 13.18 30.50 5.17
N GLY A 420 11.86 30.29 5.10
CA GLY A 420 11.17 29.34 5.97
C GLY A 420 11.56 27.89 5.67
N ASP A 421 11.47 27.02 6.69
CA ASP A 421 11.89 25.61 6.63
C ASP A 421 11.34 24.84 5.42
N VAL A 422 10.04 24.94 5.16
CA VAL A 422 9.39 24.26 4.03
C VAL A 422 9.99 24.71 2.70
N ARG A 423 10.32 26.00 2.56
CA ARG A 423 10.95 26.53 1.35
C ARG A 423 12.37 26.00 1.19
N ILE A 424 13.13 25.89 2.29
CA ILE A 424 14.47 25.31 2.29
C ILE A 424 14.41 23.84 1.86
N ILE A 425 13.52 23.05 2.48
CA ILE A 425 13.34 21.64 2.17
C ILE A 425 12.99 21.45 0.69
N VAL A 426 11.93 22.08 0.21
CA VAL A 426 11.38 21.81 -1.14
C VAL A 426 12.24 22.40 -2.25
N ARG A 427 12.83 23.59 -2.05
CA ARG A 427 13.53 24.31 -3.13
C ARG A 427 15.04 24.12 -3.14
N HIS A 428 15.64 23.78 -1.99
CA HIS A 428 17.10 23.73 -1.86
C HIS A 428 17.61 22.34 -1.46
N VAL A 429 16.89 21.60 -0.62
CA VAL A 429 17.36 20.29 -0.13
C VAL A 429 16.87 19.13 -0.99
N LEU A 430 15.55 18.97 -1.17
CA LEU A 430 14.96 17.87 -1.94
C LEU A 430 15.47 17.76 -3.38
N PRO A 431 15.68 18.85 -4.14
CA PRO A 431 16.24 18.74 -5.48
C PRO A 431 17.62 18.07 -5.52
N GLY A 432 18.39 18.18 -4.43
CA GLY A 432 19.68 17.50 -4.29
C GLY A 432 19.58 15.98 -4.17
N THR A 433 18.40 15.43 -3.83
CA THR A 433 18.20 13.97 -3.67
C THR A 433 17.69 13.30 -4.95
N TYR A 434 17.29 14.04 -5.98
CA TYR A 434 16.60 13.49 -7.16
C TYR A 434 17.39 12.41 -7.89
N THR A 435 18.70 12.60 -8.08
CA THR A 435 19.57 11.59 -8.70
C THR A 435 19.52 10.27 -7.94
N TYR A 436 19.63 10.33 -6.61
CA TYR A 436 19.53 9.15 -5.76
C TYR A 436 18.13 8.52 -5.82
N LEU A 437 17.09 9.35 -5.76
CA LEU A 437 15.70 8.90 -5.79
C LEU A 437 15.36 8.13 -7.06
N ILE A 438 15.77 8.61 -8.23
CA ILE A 438 15.53 7.93 -9.51
C ILE A 438 16.12 6.51 -9.51
N VAL A 439 17.34 6.37 -9.00
CA VAL A 439 18.03 5.08 -8.92
C VAL A 439 17.35 4.17 -7.88
N ALA A 440 17.10 4.69 -6.68
CA ALA A 440 16.49 3.94 -5.59
C ALA A 440 15.10 3.39 -5.94
N VAL A 441 14.26 4.21 -6.59
CA VAL A 441 12.93 3.80 -7.05
C VAL A 441 13.04 2.66 -8.06
N THR A 442 13.94 2.78 -9.04
CA THR A 442 14.07 1.75 -10.08
C THR A 442 14.50 0.40 -9.51
N LEU A 443 15.42 0.41 -8.54
CA LEU A 443 15.92 -0.79 -7.86
C LEU A 443 14.92 -1.35 -6.82
N ALA A 444 13.98 -0.55 -6.34
CA ALA A 444 12.95 -0.99 -5.40
C ALA A 444 11.78 -1.72 -6.08
N ILE A 445 11.43 -1.35 -7.32
CA ILE A 445 10.29 -1.94 -8.06
C ILE A 445 10.33 -3.49 -8.09
N PRO A 446 11.46 -4.16 -8.39
CA PRO A 446 11.55 -5.62 -8.34
C PRO A 446 11.11 -6.23 -7.00
N GLY A 447 11.49 -5.59 -5.88
CA GLY A 447 11.10 -6.03 -4.55
C GLY A 447 9.58 -5.96 -4.34
N PHE A 448 8.94 -4.90 -4.83
CA PHE A 448 7.48 -4.77 -4.78
C PHE A 448 6.75 -5.79 -5.67
N ILE A 449 7.27 -6.06 -6.87
CA ILE A 449 6.72 -7.09 -7.76
C ILE A 449 6.83 -8.47 -7.09
N LEU A 450 7.97 -8.78 -6.49
CA LEU A 450 8.18 -10.02 -5.73
C LEU A 450 7.28 -10.09 -4.50
N GLY A 451 7.09 -8.99 -3.77
CA GLY A 451 6.21 -8.92 -2.61
C GLY A 451 4.75 -9.21 -2.98
N GLU A 452 4.25 -8.59 -4.04
CA GLU A 452 2.92 -8.88 -4.61
C GLU A 452 2.81 -10.33 -5.06
N SER A 453 3.78 -10.79 -5.87
CA SER A 453 3.76 -12.14 -6.42
C SER A 453 3.83 -13.18 -5.30
N GLY A 454 4.60 -12.93 -4.24
CA GLY A 454 4.69 -13.78 -3.06
C GLY A 454 3.38 -13.82 -2.28
N LEU A 455 2.74 -12.68 -2.04
CA LEU A 455 1.43 -12.64 -1.37
C LEU A 455 0.34 -13.34 -2.19
N SER A 456 0.27 -13.08 -3.49
CA SER A 456 -0.68 -13.72 -4.41
C SER A 456 -0.40 -15.21 -4.54
N PHE A 457 0.87 -15.62 -4.52
CA PHE A 457 1.28 -17.01 -4.49
C PHE A 457 0.79 -17.75 -3.23
N LEU A 458 0.83 -17.08 -2.07
CA LEU A 458 0.29 -17.59 -0.81
C LEU A 458 -1.24 -17.50 -0.70
N GLY A 459 -1.93 -16.99 -1.72
CA GLY A 459 -3.39 -16.79 -1.71
C GLY A 459 -3.85 -15.59 -0.89
N LEU A 460 -2.94 -14.74 -0.42
CA LEU A 460 -3.22 -13.57 0.42
C LEU A 460 -3.20 -12.25 -0.36
N GLY A 461 -2.68 -12.25 -1.59
CA GLY A 461 -2.60 -11.08 -2.46
C GLY A 461 -3.82 -10.95 -3.37
N ILE A 462 -3.58 -10.82 -4.67
CA ILE A 462 -4.62 -10.80 -5.69
C ILE A 462 -5.27 -12.18 -5.79
N GLN A 463 -6.59 -12.19 -5.91
CA GLN A 463 -7.40 -13.40 -6.01
C GLN A 463 -8.35 -13.29 -7.21
N GLU A 464 -8.88 -14.45 -7.61
CA GLU A 464 -9.90 -14.59 -8.65
C GLU A 464 -11.10 -13.66 -8.38
N PRO A 465 -11.76 -13.09 -9.41
CA PRO A 465 -11.62 -13.39 -10.84
C PRO A 465 -10.42 -12.74 -11.55
N ALA A 466 -9.71 -11.81 -10.90
CA ALA A 466 -8.53 -11.19 -11.51
C ALA A 466 -7.33 -12.14 -11.54
N THR A 467 -6.41 -11.90 -12.46
CA THR A 467 -5.17 -12.69 -12.57
C THR A 467 -3.92 -11.86 -12.27
N SER A 468 -2.95 -12.46 -11.56
CA SER A 468 -1.60 -11.93 -11.38
C SER A 468 -0.58 -13.05 -11.57
N TRP A 469 0.70 -12.73 -11.83
CA TRP A 469 1.70 -13.77 -12.08
C TRP A 469 1.91 -14.67 -10.86
N GLY A 470 1.89 -14.11 -9.65
CA GLY A 470 1.97 -14.87 -8.40
C GLY A 470 0.79 -15.83 -8.22
N LEU A 471 -0.44 -15.37 -8.51
CA LEU A 471 -1.64 -16.20 -8.45
C LEU A 471 -1.62 -17.33 -9.48
N MET A 472 -1.07 -17.09 -10.67
CA MET A 472 -0.92 -18.16 -11.66
C MET A 472 0.09 -19.22 -11.20
N LEU A 473 1.14 -18.81 -10.51
CA LEU A 473 2.18 -19.72 -10.00
C LEU A 473 1.68 -20.57 -8.81
N SER A 474 0.75 -20.06 -7.99
CA SER A 474 0.15 -20.84 -6.89
C SER A 474 -0.61 -22.07 -7.42
N LYS A 475 -1.26 -21.94 -8.58
CA LYS A 475 -1.92 -23.06 -9.26
C LYS A 475 -0.93 -24.13 -9.71
N ALA A 476 0.25 -23.73 -10.18
CA ALA A 476 1.30 -24.67 -10.50
C ALA A 476 1.76 -25.43 -9.24
N GLN A 477 2.01 -24.71 -8.15
CA GLN A 477 2.41 -25.30 -6.87
C GLN A 477 1.35 -26.27 -6.32
N ALA A 478 0.06 -25.96 -6.46
CA ALA A 478 -1.03 -26.84 -6.03
C ALA A 478 -1.02 -28.21 -6.72
N THR A 479 -0.44 -28.32 -7.93
CA THR A 479 -0.30 -29.60 -8.66
C THR A 479 0.97 -30.39 -8.29
N GLY A 480 1.84 -29.83 -7.45
CA GLY A 480 3.06 -30.48 -6.96
C GLY A 480 4.03 -30.89 -8.08
N ILE A 481 4.53 -32.13 -8.03
CA ILE A 481 5.52 -32.66 -8.99
C ILE A 481 4.94 -32.70 -10.42
N THR A 482 3.62 -32.88 -10.58
CA THR A 482 2.98 -32.95 -11.90
C THR A 482 3.08 -31.65 -12.69
N ALA A 483 3.32 -30.51 -12.01
CA ALA A 483 3.63 -29.24 -12.66
C ALA A 483 4.89 -29.34 -13.53
N PHE A 484 5.90 -30.11 -13.12
CA PHE A 484 7.17 -30.20 -13.83
C PHE A 484 7.17 -31.27 -14.93
N THR A 485 6.45 -32.37 -14.71
CA THR A 485 6.48 -33.54 -15.58
C THR A 485 5.35 -33.56 -16.60
N GLU A 486 4.13 -33.24 -16.18
CA GLU A 486 2.94 -33.36 -17.01
C GLU A 486 2.42 -31.99 -17.48
N ARG A 487 2.60 -30.94 -16.67
CA ARG A 487 1.98 -29.61 -16.89
C ARG A 487 2.98 -28.45 -16.82
N PRO A 488 4.14 -28.52 -17.50
CA PRO A 488 5.22 -27.52 -17.40
C PRO A 488 4.80 -26.11 -17.79
N TRP A 489 3.75 -25.97 -18.61
CA TRP A 489 3.23 -24.67 -19.02
C TRP A 489 2.66 -23.83 -17.86
N LEU A 490 2.28 -24.44 -16.74
CA LEU A 490 1.85 -23.70 -15.55
C LEU A 490 2.99 -22.90 -14.89
N LEU A 491 4.25 -23.21 -15.21
CA LEU A 491 5.43 -22.54 -14.66
C LEU A 491 5.87 -21.29 -15.45
N ILE A 492 5.29 -21.05 -16.63
CA ILE A 492 5.63 -19.92 -17.50
C ILE A 492 5.55 -18.56 -16.78
N PRO A 493 4.55 -18.26 -15.91
CA PRO A 493 4.51 -17.01 -15.16
C PRO A 493 5.77 -16.73 -14.34
N GLY A 494 6.44 -17.77 -13.83
CA GLY A 494 7.71 -17.63 -13.12
C GLY A 494 8.84 -17.08 -13.99
N VAL A 495 8.86 -17.45 -15.27
CA VAL A 495 9.81 -16.90 -16.26
C VAL A 495 9.54 -15.41 -16.49
N PHE A 496 8.27 -15.00 -16.56
CA PHE A 496 7.89 -13.59 -16.72
C PHE A 496 8.29 -12.75 -15.50
N ILE A 497 8.06 -13.26 -14.29
CA ILE A 497 8.52 -12.62 -13.05
C ILE A 497 10.05 -12.45 -13.09
N LEU A 498 10.80 -13.52 -13.40
CA LEU A 498 12.26 -13.50 -13.48
C LEU A 498 12.75 -12.46 -14.50
N LEU A 499 12.20 -12.46 -15.71
CA LEU A 499 12.58 -11.52 -16.77
C LEU A 499 12.26 -10.08 -16.37
N ALA A 500 11.11 -9.81 -15.75
CA ALA A 500 10.75 -8.48 -15.28
C ALA A 500 11.73 -7.95 -14.23
N ILE A 501 12.08 -8.79 -13.23
CA ILE A 501 13.04 -8.45 -12.18
C ILE A 501 14.42 -8.15 -12.75
N LEU A 502 14.93 -9.03 -13.62
CA LEU A 502 16.23 -8.84 -14.27
C LEU A 502 16.24 -7.56 -15.11
N ALA A 503 15.17 -7.31 -15.86
CA ALA A 503 15.07 -6.14 -16.71
C ALA A 503 15.04 -4.83 -15.89
N TYR A 504 14.35 -4.80 -14.76
CA TYR A 504 14.38 -3.68 -13.83
C TYR A 504 15.74 -3.47 -13.15
N ASN A 505 16.41 -4.54 -12.72
CA ASN A 505 17.75 -4.44 -12.15
C ASN A 505 18.75 -3.88 -13.17
N PHE A 506 18.75 -4.41 -14.40
CA PHE A 506 19.60 -3.88 -15.47
C PHE A 506 19.28 -2.42 -15.82
N LEU A 507 18.00 -2.05 -15.82
CA LEU A 507 17.58 -0.65 -16.02
C LEU A 507 18.11 0.24 -14.88
N GLY A 508 17.98 -0.20 -13.63
CA GLY A 508 18.41 0.52 -12.43
C GLY A 508 19.92 0.75 -12.39
N ASP A 509 20.72 -0.29 -12.68
CA ASP A 509 22.17 -0.19 -12.75
C ASP A 509 22.61 0.77 -13.87
N GLY A 510 21.96 0.70 -15.04
CA GLY A 510 22.23 1.64 -16.12
C GLY A 510 21.89 3.09 -15.78
N LEU A 511 20.78 3.32 -15.07
CA LEU A 511 20.40 4.65 -14.60
C LEU A 511 21.37 5.17 -13.53
N ARG A 512 21.82 4.30 -12.63
CA ARG A 512 22.84 4.63 -11.62
C ARG A 512 24.14 5.10 -12.27
N ASP A 513 24.66 4.32 -13.20
CA ASP A 513 25.92 4.65 -13.91
C ASP A 513 25.78 5.92 -14.74
N ALA A 514 24.62 6.13 -15.36
CA ALA A 514 24.33 7.30 -16.15
C ALA A 514 24.29 8.59 -15.31
N LEU A 515 23.72 8.52 -14.11
CA LEU A 515 23.54 9.65 -13.21
C LEU A 515 24.72 9.89 -12.25
N ASP A 516 25.70 8.98 -12.19
CA ASP A 516 26.90 9.17 -11.39
C ASP A 516 27.73 10.37 -11.89
N PRO A 517 27.98 11.42 -11.07
CA PRO A 517 28.80 12.56 -11.45
C PRO A 517 30.30 12.23 -11.58
N ARG A 518 30.77 11.13 -10.96
CA ARG A 518 32.20 10.78 -10.87
C ARG A 518 32.69 9.89 -12.00
N THR A 519 31.80 9.35 -12.84
CA THR A 519 32.19 8.59 -14.03
C THR A 519 32.82 9.54 -15.06
N LYS A 520 34.15 9.62 -15.04
CA LYS A 520 34.94 10.33 -16.06
C LYS A 520 34.86 9.55 -17.38
N VAL A 521 34.72 10.31 -18.48
CA VAL A 521 34.72 9.82 -19.87
C VAL A 521 36.12 9.43 -20.30
#